data_AF-A0ABD4XLJ4-F1
#
_entry.id   AF-A0ABD4XLJ4-F1
#
_cell.length_a   1.000
_cell.length_b   1.000
_cell.length_c   1.000
_cell.angle_alpha   90.00
_cell.angle_beta   90.00
_cell.angle_gamma   90.00
#
_symmetry.space_group_name_H-M   'P 1'
#
loop_
_entity.id
_entity.type
_entity.pdbx_description
1 polymer ?
#
loop_
_entity_poly.entity_id
_entity_poly.type
_entity_poly.pdbx_seq_one_letter_code
_entity_poly.pdbx_strand_id
1 'polypeptide(L)'
;MKRFDTIDDLINDLGIGRATVYRRAKRFGISLSNVSEGISDEDYLKLTKPLQKNNHVDNFENNEKYRIEVLSLKENIETLETKIKSQNKRYEDERKRNDQRETELLEKLSNEQNLLSQSQQLQLLTEQRLHDAENKIKLLESPKQEQKKGFWARLFG
;
A
#
# COMPACT_ATOMS: atom_id res chain seq x y z
N MET A 1 -17.84 32.82 43.64
CA MET A 1 -17.84 34.15 42.97
C MET A 1 -17.76 35.22 44.03
N LYS A 2 -16.74 36.08 43.95
CA LYS A 2 -16.55 37.21 44.86
C LYS A 2 -17.12 38.49 44.24
N ARG A 3 -17.82 39.31 45.01
CA ARG A 3 -18.42 40.57 44.57
C ARG A 3 -17.74 41.73 45.28
N PHE A 4 -17.53 42.82 44.56
CA PHE A 4 -17.00 44.05 45.14
C PHE A 4 -17.79 45.23 44.60
N ASP A 5 -18.08 46.19 45.47
CA ASP A 5 -18.89 47.36 45.12
C ASP A 5 -18.13 48.28 44.15
N THR A 6 -16.81 48.40 44.34
CA THR A 6 -15.94 49.14 43.42
C THR A 6 -14.69 48.36 43.03
N ILE A 7 -14.03 48.79 41.95
CA ILE A 7 -12.73 48.27 41.55
C ILE A 7 -11.67 48.55 42.63
N ASP A 8 -11.80 49.64 43.38
CA ASP A 8 -10.87 49.98 44.46
C ASP A 8 -11.01 49.01 45.64
N ASP A 9 -12.20 48.50 45.93
CA ASP A 9 -12.41 47.45 46.94
C ASP A 9 -11.73 46.13 46.53
N LEU A 10 -11.82 45.76 45.25
CA LEU A 10 -11.09 44.61 44.70
C LEU A 10 -9.57 44.79 44.79
N ILE A 11 -9.07 45.99 44.46
CA ILE A 11 -7.64 46.32 44.55
C ILE A 11 -7.14 46.19 45.99
N ASN A 12 -7.94 46.68 46.95
CA ASN A 12 -7.64 46.59 48.37
C ASN A 12 -7.67 45.13 48.87
N ASP A 13 -8.65 44.32 48.46
CA ASP A 13 -8.73 42.88 48.82
C ASP A 13 -7.56 42.08 48.25
N LEU A 14 -7.13 42.39 47.02
CA LEU A 14 -5.99 41.73 46.38
C LEU A 14 -4.63 42.18 46.93
N GLY A 15 -4.57 43.31 47.64
CA GLY A 15 -3.34 43.87 48.21
C GLY A 15 -2.27 44.24 47.16
N ILE A 16 -2.66 44.50 45.91
CA ILE A 16 -1.75 44.82 44.80
C ILE A 16 -2.14 46.15 44.16
N GLY A 17 -1.15 46.90 43.68
CA GLY A 17 -1.42 48.21 43.07
C GLY A 17 -2.34 48.14 41.85
N ARG A 18 -3.16 49.18 41.67
CA ARG A 18 -4.14 49.35 40.56
C ARG A 18 -3.56 48.96 39.20
N ALA A 19 -2.39 49.49 38.84
CA ALA A 19 -1.72 49.19 37.57
C ALA A 19 -1.42 47.69 37.39
N THR A 20 -1.09 46.98 38.47
CA THR A 20 -0.82 45.54 38.45
C THR A 20 -2.10 44.74 38.22
N VAL A 21 -3.22 45.15 38.84
CA VAL A 21 -4.55 44.52 38.61
C VAL A 21 -4.95 44.65 37.14
N TYR A 22 -4.94 45.87 36.58
CA TYR A 22 -5.30 46.09 35.18
C TYR A 22 -4.38 45.33 34.22
N ARG A 23 -3.07 45.27 34.49
CA ARG A 23 -2.12 44.50 33.68
C ARG A 23 -2.41 43.00 33.72
N ARG A 24 -2.76 42.45 34.90
CA ARG A 24 -3.12 41.04 35.06
C ARG A 24 -4.46 40.74 34.38
N ALA A 25 -5.47 41.57 34.61
CA ALA A 25 -6.79 41.44 33.99
C ALA A 25 -6.71 41.45 32.45
N LYS A 26 -5.94 42.38 31.88
CA LYS A 26 -5.70 42.43 30.43
C LYS A 26 -5.02 41.16 29.89
N ARG A 27 -4.05 40.59 30.62
CA ARG A 27 -3.36 39.36 30.20
C ARG A 27 -4.27 38.14 30.23
N PHE A 28 -5.18 38.07 31.19
CA PHE A 28 -6.09 36.94 31.38
C PHE A 28 -7.48 37.17 30.78
N GLY A 29 -7.72 38.28 30.08
CA GLY A 29 -9.01 38.59 29.46
C GLY A 29 -10.15 38.84 30.46
N ILE A 30 -9.83 39.25 31.69
CA ILE A 30 -10.83 39.46 32.75
C ILE A 30 -11.41 40.87 32.62
N SER A 31 -12.73 40.98 32.52
CA SER A 31 -13.40 42.28 32.52
C SER A 31 -13.46 42.86 33.94
N LEU A 32 -12.99 44.09 34.11
CA LEU A 32 -13.06 44.84 35.37
C LEU A 32 -14.16 45.91 35.38
N SER A 33 -14.98 46.00 34.32
CA SER A 33 -16.00 47.06 34.23
C SER A 33 -17.13 46.90 35.23
N ASN A 34 -17.54 45.65 35.51
CA ASN A 34 -18.70 45.32 36.34
C ASN A 34 -18.32 44.35 37.48
N VAL A 35 -17.40 44.77 38.35
CA VAL A 35 -16.95 43.95 39.49
C VAL A 35 -18.08 43.62 40.48
N SER A 36 -19.13 44.44 40.50
CA SER A 36 -20.34 44.28 41.32
C SER A 36 -21.20 43.08 40.92
N GLU A 37 -21.18 42.67 39.64
CA GLU A 37 -21.86 41.46 39.15
C GLU A 37 -21.18 40.18 39.66
N GLY A 38 -19.91 40.29 40.04
CA GLY A 38 -19.11 39.23 40.65
C GLY A 38 -18.03 38.70 39.73
N ILE A 39 -16.85 38.45 40.32
CA ILE A 39 -15.70 37.82 39.68
C ILE A 39 -15.72 36.33 40.01
N SER A 40 -15.48 35.49 38.99
CA SER A 40 -15.30 34.04 39.17
C SER A 40 -14.13 33.75 40.10
N ASP A 41 -14.23 32.69 40.90
CA ASP A 41 -13.17 32.35 41.86
C ASP A 41 -11.84 32.00 41.14
N GLU A 42 -11.94 31.49 39.91
CA GLU A 42 -10.79 31.24 39.04
C GLU A 42 -10.12 32.54 38.57
N ASP A 43 -10.91 33.53 38.18
CA ASP A 43 -10.41 34.83 37.71
C ASP A 43 -9.81 35.63 38.87
N TYR A 44 -10.44 35.56 40.04
CA TYR A 44 -9.87 36.10 41.26
C TYR A 44 -8.50 35.47 41.57
N LEU A 45 -8.38 34.14 41.45
CA LEU A 45 -7.10 33.44 41.65
C LEU A 45 -6.04 33.81 40.60
N LYS A 46 -6.44 34.08 39.35
CA LYS A 46 -5.51 34.58 38.31
C LYS A 46 -5.01 35.98 38.65
N LEU A 47 -5.84 36.83 39.25
CA LEU A 47 -5.46 38.18 39.65
C LEU A 47 -4.51 38.21 40.86
N THR A 48 -4.53 37.21 41.75
CA THR A 48 -3.60 37.14 42.89
C THR A 48 -2.19 36.70 42.50
N LYS A 49 -2.06 35.82 41.49
CA LYS A 49 -0.77 35.28 41.07
C LYS A 49 0.13 36.32 40.39
N PRO A 50 1.43 36.41 40.74
CA PRO A 50 2.37 37.29 40.05
C PRO A 50 2.55 36.84 38.60
N LEU A 51 2.64 37.83 37.69
CA LEU A 51 3.01 37.56 36.31
C LEU A 51 4.45 37.06 36.30
N GLN A 52 4.65 35.79 35.92
CA GLN A 52 6.00 35.30 35.67
C GLN A 52 6.61 36.13 34.53
N LYS A 53 7.82 36.68 34.78
CA LYS A 53 8.66 37.26 33.73
C LYS A 53 9.05 36.11 32.82
N ASN A 54 8.64 36.16 31.56
CA ASN A 54 9.19 35.25 30.57
C ASN A 54 10.67 35.61 30.42
N ASN A 55 11.56 34.76 30.91
CA ASN A 55 13.01 34.92 30.73
C ASN A 55 13.30 34.79 29.24
N HIS A 56 13.67 35.90 28.60
CA HIS A 56 13.78 36.00 27.14
C HIS A 56 15.12 35.48 26.57
N VAL A 57 15.89 34.70 27.35
CA VAL A 57 17.30 34.37 27.05
C VAL A 57 17.46 32.99 26.41
N ASP A 58 16.55 32.04 26.61
CA ASP A 58 16.69 30.66 26.09
C ASP A 58 16.08 30.43 24.70
N ASN A 59 15.47 31.45 24.07
CA ASN A 59 14.65 31.24 22.87
C ASN A 59 15.45 31.27 21.56
N PHE A 60 16.65 31.87 21.53
CA PHE A 60 17.44 32.02 20.31
C PHE A 60 18.23 30.75 19.94
N GLU A 61 18.91 30.14 20.91
CA GLU A 61 19.69 28.92 20.70
C GLU A 61 18.80 27.72 20.34
N ASN A 62 17.62 27.63 20.97
CA ASN A 62 16.61 26.66 20.60
C ASN A 62 16.06 26.90 19.18
N ASN A 63 15.84 28.15 18.78
CA ASN A 63 15.34 28.48 17.44
C ASN A 63 16.34 28.07 16.34
N GLU A 64 17.63 28.32 16.54
CA GLU A 64 18.66 27.94 15.57
C GLU A 64 18.82 26.41 15.49
N LYS A 65 18.73 25.70 16.63
CA LYS A 65 18.72 24.24 16.65
C LYS A 65 17.54 23.66 15.86
N TYR A 66 16.32 24.19 16.06
CA TYR A 66 15.16 23.78 15.28
C TYR A 66 15.29 24.10 13.79
N ARG A 67 15.90 25.24 13.45
CA ARG A 67 16.16 25.61 12.05
C ARG A 67 17.10 24.62 11.36
N ILE A 68 18.19 24.24 12.02
CA ILE A 68 19.15 23.24 11.50
C ILE A 68 18.46 21.89 11.34
N GLU A 69 17.66 21.47 12.31
CA GLU A 69 16.90 20.21 12.25
C GLU A 69 15.90 20.21 11.08
N VAL A 70 15.16 21.29 10.88
CA VAL A 70 14.24 21.45 9.75
C VAL A 70 14.98 21.39 8.41
N LEU A 71 16.16 22.01 8.30
CA LEU A 71 16.98 21.94 7.08
C LEU A 71 17.45 20.51 6.80
N SER A 72 17.93 19.79 7.82
CA SER A 72 18.33 18.38 7.68
C SER A 72 17.14 17.49 7.30
N LEU A 73 15.98 17.70 7.91
CA LEU A 73 14.76 16.96 7.55
C LEU A 73 14.32 17.24 6.10
N LYS A 74 14.46 18.47 5.61
CA LYS A 74 14.16 18.81 4.21
C LYS A 74 15.10 18.10 3.24
N GLU A 75 16.39 18.06 3.53
CA GLU A 75 17.37 17.32 2.72
C GLU A 75 17.09 15.81 2.72
N ASN A 76 16.73 15.25 3.89
CA ASN A 76 16.31 13.86 3.99
C ASN A 76 15.03 13.57 3.18
N ILE A 77 14.07 14.50 3.16
CA ILE A 77 12.87 14.36 2.32
C ILE A 77 13.25 14.34 0.84
N GLU A 78 14.08 15.27 0.38
CA GLU A 78 14.51 15.35 -1.02
C GLU A 78 15.27 14.09 -1.47
N THR A 79 16.17 13.58 -0.63
CA THR A 79 16.89 12.32 -0.89
C THR A 79 15.96 11.10 -0.91
N LEU A 80 14.95 11.07 -0.04
CA LEU A 80 13.94 10.01 -0.04
C LEU A 80 13.02 10.08 -1.28
N GLU A 81 12.61 11.28 -1.69
CA GLU A 81 11.79 11.49 -2.88
C GLU A 81 12.51 11.05 -4.15
N THR A 82 13.79 11.42 -4.30
CA THR A 82 14.61 10.96 -5.43
C THR A 82 14.79 9.44 -5.43
N LYS A 83 14.99 8.83 -4.26
CA LYS A 83 15.06 7.38 -4.11
C LYS A 83 13.74 6.69 -4.49
N ILE A 84 12.60 7.19 -4.02
CA ILE A 84 11.26 6.68 -4.38
C ILE A 84 11.05 6.78 -5.88
N LYS A 85 11.36 7.92 -6.50
CA LYS A 85 11.23 8.11 -7.95
C LYS A 85 12.09 7.11 -8.73
N SER A 86 13.32 6.89 -8.28
CA SER A 86 14.22 5.91 -8.91
C SER A 86 13.71 4.46 -8.77
N GLN A 87 13.15 4.10 -7.61
CA GLN A 87 12.60 2.78 -7.35
C GLN A 87 11.32 2.53 -8.15
N ASN A 88 10.44 3.52 -8.23
CA ASN A 88 9.22 3.44 -9.04
C ASN A 88 9.56 3.20 -10.51
N LYS A 89 10.55 3.93 -11.06
CA LYS A 89 11.01 3.70 -12.43
C LYS A 89 11.54 2.28 -12.63
N ARG A 90 12.35 1.76 -11.69
CA ARG A 90 12.85 0.37 -11.74
C ARG A 90 11.71 -0.64 -11.72
N TYR A 91 10.71 -0.42 -10.87
CA TYR A 91 9.53 -1.28 -10.77
C TYR A 91 8.71 -1.30 -12.06
N GLU A 92 8.48 -0.13 -12.67
CA GLU A 92 7.80 -0.04 -13.97
C GLU A 92 8.56 -0.77 -15.09
N ASP A 93 9.88 -0.59 -15.15
CA ASP A 93 10.71 -1.28 -16.13
C ASP A 93 10.71 -2.79 -15.93
N GLU A 94 10.72 -3.26 -14.67
CA GLU A 94 10.66 -4.68 -14.34
C GLU A 94 9.29 -5.29 -14.66
N ARG A 95 8.21 -4.57 -14.35
CA ARG A 95 6.85 -4.97 -14.72
C ARG A 95 6.73 -5.16 -16.24
N LYS A 96 7.18 -4.18 -17.04
CA LYS A 96 7.16 -4.30 -18.51
C LYS A 96 7.95 -5.50 -19.02
N ARG A 97 9.12 -5.77 -18.45
CA ARG A 97 9.91 -6.97 -18.80
C ARG A 97 9.17 -8.26 -18.44
N ASN A 98 8.45 -8.27 -17.32
CA ASN A 98 7.70 -9.44 -16.90
C ASN A 98 6.49 -9.68 -17.81
N ASP A 99 5.75 -8.62 -18.16
CA ASP A 99 4.62 -8.69 -19.10
C ASP A 99 5.11 -9.22 -20.47
N GLN A 100 6.26 -8.75 -20.97
CA GLN A 100 6.88 -9.28 -22.20
C GLN A 100 7.23 -10.78 -22.08
N ARG A 101 7.89 -11.18 -20.99
CA ARG A 101 8.22 -12.60 -20.75
C ARG A 101 6.97 -13.47 -20.67
N GLU A 102 5.91 -13.00 -20.04
CA GLU A 102 4.64 -13.73 -19.98
C GLU A 102 4.06 -13.93 -21.38
N THR A 103 4.04 -12.88 -22.21
CA THR A 103 3.57 -13.01 -23.59
C THR A 103 4.40 -14.00 -24.42
N GLU A 104 5.73 -13.98 -24.29
CA GLU A 104 6.62 -14.93 -24.97
C GLU A 104 6.39 -16.38 -24.49
N LEU A 105 6.16 -16.58 -23.19
CA LEU A 105 5.88 -17.90 -22.63
C LEU A 105 4.53 -18.44 -23.11
N LEU A 106 3.50 -17.59 -23.19
CA LEU A 106 2.20 -17.96 -23.73
C LEU A 106 2.28 -18.33 -25.22
N GLU A 107 3.08 -17.61 -26.00
CA GLU A 107 3.32 -17.93 -27.41
C GLU A 107 4.04 -19.29 -27.56
N LYS A 108 5.08 -19.53 -26.76
CA LYS A 108 5.79 -20.82 -26.73
C LYS A 108 4.86 -21.97 -26.35
N LEU A 109 4.05 -21.79 -25.31
CA LEU A 109 3.08 -22.80 -24.88
C LEU A 109 2.06 -23.11 -25.99
N SER A 110 1.56 -22.08 -26.68
CA SER A 110 0.67 -22.26 -27.83
C SER A 110 1.34 -23.07 -28.95
N ASN A 111 2.60 -22.78 -29.25
CA ASN A 111 3.36 -23.50 -30.26
C ASN A 111 3.60 -24.97 -29.86
N GLU A 112 3.94 -25.23 -28.60
CA GLU A 112 4.11 -26.59 -28.07
C GLU A 112 2.80 -27.38 -28.12
N GLN A 113 1.66 -26.77 -27.79
CA GLN A 113 0.35 -27.41 -27.90
C GLN A 113 0.02 -27.79 -29.35
N ASN A 114 0.33 -26.92 -30.32
CA ASN A 114 0.15 -27.21 -31.73
C ASN A 114 1.03 -28.39 -32.18
N LEU A 115 2.31 -28.40 -31.78
CA LEU A 115 3.24 -29.49 -32.10
C LEU A 115 2.80 -30.82 -31.45
N LEU A 116 2.33 -30.78 -30.20
CA LEU A 116 1.79 -31.94 -29.52
C LEU A 116 0.57 -32.50 -30.25
N SER A 117 -0.35 -31.63 -30.66
CA SER A 117 -1.54 -32.04 -31.44
C SER A 117 -1.14 -32.69 -32.77
N GLN A 118 -0.18 -32.12 -33.50
CA GLN A 118 0.35 -32.71 -34.74
C GLN A 118 1.00 -34.08 -34.48
N SER A 119 1.77 -34.21 -33.41
CA SER A 119 2.39 -35.49 -33.01
C SER A 119 1.34 -36.57 -32.71
N GLN A 120 0.29 -36.22 -31.97
CA GLN A 120 -0.82 -37.14 -31.66
C GLN A 120 -1.56 -37.59 -32.94
N GLN A 121 -1.79 -36.68 -33.89
CA GLN A 121 -2.41 -37.03 -35.18
C GLN A 121 -1.54 -37.99 -35.99
N LEU A 122 -0.22 -37.74 -36.06
CA LEU A 122 0.73 -38.61 -36.75
C LEU A 122 0.77 -39.99 -36.09
N GLN A 123 0.80 -40.06 -34.76
CA GLN A 123 0.78 -41.31 -34.02
C GLN A 123 -0.49 -42.12 -34.35
N LEU A 124 -1.67 -41.50 -34.28
CA LEU A 124 -2.93 -42.17 -34.63
C LEU A 124 -2.91 -42.72 -36.07
N LEU A 125 -2.39 -41.93 -37.02
CA LEU A 125 -2.27 -42.35 -38.42
C LEU A 125 -1.29 -43.51 -38.59
N THR A 126 -0.19 -43.54 -37.84
CA THR A 126 0.75 -44.67 -37.85
C THR A 126 0.14 -45.93 -37.25
N GLU A 127 -0.61 -45.82 -36.15
CA GLU A 127 -1.31 -46.94 -35.52
C GLU A 127 -2.38 -47.51 -36.45
N GLN A 128 -3.16 -46.66 -37.13
CA GLN A 128 -4.12 -47.08 -38.14
C GLN A 128 -3.45 -47.85 -39.29
N ARG A 129 -2.34 -47.34 -39.83
CA ARG A 129 -1.59 -48.01 -40.90
C ARG A 129 -1.00 -49.34 -40.45
N LEU A 130 -0.51 -49.43 -39.22
CA LEU A 130 -0.01 -50.68 -38.63
C LEU A 130 -1.16 -51.69 -38.50
N HIS A 131 -2.29 -51.29 -37.95
CA HIS A 131 -3.46 -52.15 -37.81
C HIS A 131 -3.99 -52.64 -39.19
N ASP A 132 -4.01 -51.77 -40.19
CA ASP A 132 -4.36 -52.14 -41.57
C ASP A 132 -3.37 -53.13 -42.18
N ALA A 133 -2.06 -52.96 -41.93
CA ALA A 133 -1.04 -53.89 -42.37
C ALA A 133 -1.16 -55.24 -41.67
N GLU A 134 -1.37 -55.25 -40.35
CA GLU A 134 -1.62 -56.46 -39.56
C GLU A 134 -2.86 -57.21 -40.06
N ASN A 135 -3.96 -56.50 -40.36
CA ASN A 135 -5.17 -57.11 -40.90
C ASN A 135 -4.93 -57.71 -42.28
N LYS A 136 -4.16 -57.04 -43.15
CA LYS A 136 -3.77 -57.59 -44.46
C LYS A 136 -2.91 -58.84 -44.32
N ILE A 137 -1.94 -58.83 -43.39
CA ILE A 137 -1.10 -59.98 -43.08
C ILE A 137 -1.97 -61.13 -42.57
N LYS A 138 -2.85 -60.90 -41.59
CA LYS A 138 -3.81 -61.90 -41.10
C LYS A 138 -4.68 -62.46 -42.23
N LEU A 139 -5.14 -61.63 -43.16
CA LEU A 139 -5.93 -62.08 -44.32
C LEU A 139 -5.13 -62.97 -45.28
N LEU A 140 -3.84 -62.69 -45.47
CA LEU A 140 -2.94 -63.49 -46.31
C LEU A 140 -2.50 -64.80 -45.62
N GLU A 141 -2.30 -64.76 -44.30
CA GLU A 141 -1.94 -65.92 -43.47
C GLU A 141 -3.15 -66.81 -43.15
N SER A 142 -4.37 -66.27 -43.26
CA SER A 142 -5.59 -67.05 -43.19
C SER A 142 -5.54 -68.10 -44.30
N PRO A 143 -5.52 -69.41 -43.98
CA PRO A 143 -5.50 -70.43 -45.01
C PRO A 143 -6.73 -70.24 -45.87
N LYS A 144 -6.53 -70.07 -47.19
CA LYS A 144 -7.62 -70.15 -48.17
C LYS A 144 -8.28 -71.52 -48.01
N GLN A 145 -9.32 -71.60 -47.18
CA GLN A 145 -10.29 -72.69 -47.18
C GLN A 145 -11.15 -72.55 -48.44
N GLU A 146 -10.52 -72.54 -49.61
CA GLU A 146 -11.18 -73.11 -50.77
C GLU A 146 -11.16 -74.61 -50.52
N GLN A 147 -12.28 -75.14 -50.03
CA GLN A 147 -12.55 -76.58 -50.04
C GLN A 147 -12.56 -77.06 -51.49
N LYS A 148 -11.38 -77.21 -52.10
CA LYS A 148 -11.24 -77.95 -53.35
C LYS A 148 -11.42 -79.40 -52.98
N LYS A 149 -12.67 -79.88 -53.04
CA LYS A 149 -12.94 -81.31 -53.22
C LYS A 149 -12.14 -81.71 -54.44
N GLY A 150 -10.99 -82.34 -54.19
CA GLY A 150 -10.00 -82.62 -55.22
C GLY A 150 -10.65 -83.41 -56.35
N PHE A 151 -10.25 -83.11 -57.57
CA PHE A 151 -10.65 -83.84 -58.78
C PHE A 151 -10.66 -85.37 -58.57
N TRP A 152 -9.70 -85.89 -57.81
CA TRP A 152 -9.58 -87.30 -57.41
C TRP A 152 -10.68 -87.81 -56.47
N ALA A 153 -11.18 -87.00 -55.54
CA ALA A 153 -12.28 -87.36 -54.65
C ALA A 153 -13.62 -87.51 -55.40
N ARG A 154 -13.70 -87.02 -56.64
CA ARG A 154 -14.88 -87.12 -57.52
C ARG A 154 -14.78 -88.28 -58.52
N LEU A 155 -13.58 -88.86 -58.68
CA LEU A 155 -13.32 -89.98 -59.58
C LEU A 155 -13.24 -91.34 -58.87
N PHE A 156 -12.90 -91.35 -57.58
CA PHE A 156 -12.66 -92.57 -56.80
C PHE A 156 -13.39 -92.60 -55.45
N GLY A 157 -14.30 -91.66 -55.21
CA GLY A 157 -15.16 -91.59 -54.03
C GLY A 157 -16.58 -92.03 -54.35
#